data_AF-A0A1Y3NWF8-F1
#
_entry.id   AF-A0A1Y3NWF8-F1
#
_cell.length_a   1.000
_cell.length_b   1.000
_cell.length_c   1.000
_cell.angle_alpha   90.00
_cell.angle_beta   90.00
_cell.angle_gamma   90.00
#
_symmetry.space_group_name_H-M   'P 1'
#
loop_
_entity.id
_entity.type
_entity.pdbx_description
1 polymer ?
#
loop_
_entity_poly.entity_id
_entity_poly.type
_entity_poly.pdbx_seq_one_letter_code
_entity_poly.pdbx_strand_id
1 'polypeptide(L)'
;MGKAPEIGGEGGAKGGPESNLNATSAITDAEAGTSGLAKIGSLKGEPELPPKNASPDMIRSTERQNEASKGLAQAGYDVEQLANSGKKGANPDLRINGELADVFSPITNSPISVLKTITGKVETQASNIVVNLADSPLTFDQ
;
A
#
# COMPACT_ATOMS: atom_id res chain seq x y z
N MET A 1 -35.73 64.43 -22.63
CA MET A 1 -36.17 64.48 -21.22
C MET A 1 -36.02 63.07 -20.65
N GLY A 2 -35.13 62.72 -19.73
CA GLY A 2 -34.45 63.53 -18.72
C GLY A 2 -34.84 62.97 -17.35
N LYS A 3 -33.97 62.16 -16.73
CA LYS A 3 -33.75 62.07 -15.28
C LYS A 3 -32.58 61.11 -14.98
N ALA A 4 -31.54 61.69 -14.39
CA ALA A 4 -30.64 61.10 -13.39
C ALA A 4 -30.73 62.02 -12.14
N PRO A 5 -30.02 61.79 -11.02
CA PRO A 5 -29.82 60.59 -10.17
C PRO A 5 -30.10 60.89 -8.67
N GLU A 6 -29.96 59.91 -7.75
CA GLU A 6 -29.55 60.07 -6.31
C GLU A 6 -29.45 58.65 -5.71
N ILE A 7 -28.30 58.04 -5.37
CA ILE A 7 -27.29 58.17 -4.30
C ILE A 7 -27.74 58.04 -2.83
N GLY A 8 -27.06 57.14 -2.11
CA GLY A 8 -27.06 56.91 -0.65
C GLY A 8 -27.40 55.46 -0.28
N GLY A 9 -26.54 54.57 0.24
CA GLY A 9 -25.23 54.70 0.85
C GLY A 9 -25.29 54.41 2.36
N GLU A 10 -25.07 53.15 2.76
CA GLU A 10 -24.58 52.61 4.06
C GLU A 10 -24.77 51.07 3.98
N GLY A 11 -23.87 50.14 4.27
CA GLY A 11 -22.65 50.09 5.07
C GLY A 11 -22.73 48.79 5.91
N GLY A 12 -21.92 47.76 5.62
CA GLY A 12 -21.88 46.53 6.44
C GLY A 12 -21.13 45.35 5.82
N ALA A 13 -19.87 45.18 6.21
CA ALA A 13 -18.91 44.21 5.69
C ALA A 13 -19.00 42.80 6.30
N LYS A 14 -18.65 41.78 5.49
CA LYS A 14 -17.93 40.50 5.78
C LYS A 14 -17.91 39.72 4.45
N GLY A 15 -16.81 39.59 3.69
CA GLY A 15 -15.51 38.96 3.98
C GLY A 15 -15.66 37.44 3.92
N GLY A 16 -15.10 36.66 2.98
CA GLY A 16 -14.16 36.90 1.87
C GLY A 16 -14.20 35.76 0.82
N PRO A 17 -13.26 35.69 -0.14
CA PRO A 17 -13.35 34.85 -1.34
C PRO A 17 -12.64 33.49 -1.26
N GLU A 18 -13.08 32.60 -2.15
CA GLU A 18 -12.51 31.39 -2.77
C GLU A 18 -11.04 31.01 -2.46
N SER A 19 -10.76 29.70 -2.32
CA SER A 19 -9.51 29.13 -2.88
C SER A 19 -9.54 27.60 -3.02
N ASN A 20 -9.64 27.18 -4.28
CA ASN A 20 -9.02 26.02 -4.92
C ASN A 20 -8.00 25.21 -4.10
N LEU A 21 -8.28 23.91 -4.00
CA LEU A 21 -7.30 22.88 -3.61
C LEU A 21 -6.30 22.70 -4.77
N ASN A 22 -5.08 23.22 -4.60
CA ASN A 22 -3.94 22.75 -5.36
C ASN A 22 -2.77 22.44 -4.42
N ALA A 23 -2.17 21.29 -4.68
CA ALA A 23 -1.01 20.74 -4.02
C ALA A 23 0.16 21.73 -3.98
N THR A 24 0.78 21.84 -2.81
CA THR A 24 2.23 21.91 -2.54
C THR A 24 2.37 22.46 -1.13
N SER A 25 2.69 21.60 -0.16
CA SER A 25 3.33 22.06 1.06
C SER A 25 4.68 21.37 1.14
N ALA A 26 5.67 22.11 0.64
CA ALA A 26 7.05 21.94 1.04
C ALA A 26 7.12 21.98 2.57
N ILE A 27 7.74 20.97 3.17
CA ILE A 27 8.27 21.07 4.52
C ILE A 27 9.78 20.89 4.42
N THR A 28 10.47 22.03 4.36
CA THR A 28 11.92 22.09 4.58
C THR A 28 12.19 22.54 6.01
N ASP A 29 13.00 21.71 6.67
CA ASP A 29 13.88 21.93 7.82
C ASP A 29 13.33 22.31 9.21
N ALA A 30 13.71 21.44 10.16
CA ALA A 30 14.28 21.73 11.47
C ALA A 30 13.57 21.05 12.65
N GLU A 31 14.18 19.94 13.08
CA GLU A 31 14.24 19.33 14.42
C GLU A 31 13.39 20.00 15.53
N ALA A 32 12.25 19.38 15.87
CA ALA A 32 11.67 19.41 17.21
C ALA A 32 10.56 18.34 17.34
N GLY A 33 10.83 17.32 18.15
CA GLY A 33 9.81 16.46 18.74
C GLY A 33 9.52 15.18 17.97
N THR A 34 10.00 14.06 18.49
CA THR A 34 9.52 12.73 18.14
C THR A 34 8.02 12.67 18.46
N SER A 35 7.18 12.99 17.47
CA SER A 35 5.75 12.76 17.54
C SER A 35 5.55 11.28 17.80
N GLY A 36 4.92 10.93 18.94
CA GLY A 36 4.58 9.56 19.33
C GLY A 36 3.53 8.90 18.41
N LEU A 37 3.45 9.31 17.15
CA LEU A 37 2.75 8.60 16.10
C LEU A 37 3.58 7.38 15.74
N ALA A 38 2.96 6.20 15.81
CA ALA A 38 3.56 4.96 15.32
C ALA A 38 4.15 5.22 13.93
N LYS A 39 5.41 4.82 13.71
CA LYS A 39 6.06 4.99 12.41
C LYS A 39 5.28 4.16 11.39
N ILE A 40 4.41 4.82 10.63
CA ILE A 40 3.71 4.21 9.50
C ILE A 40 4.71 4.14 8.36
N GLY A 41 4.83 2.97 7.74
CA GLY A 41 5.65 2.75 6.55
C GLY A 41 5.02 3.37 5.31
N SER A 42 5.61 3.13 4.15
CA SER A 42 5.06 3.57 2.87
C SER A 42 4.54 2.39 2.04
N LEU A 43 3.48 2.61 1.27
CA LEU A 43 2.98 1.66 0.26
C LEU A 43 2.96 2.35 -1.10
N LYS A 44 3.69 1.80 -2.07
CA LYS A 44 3.82 2.30 -3.45
C LYS A 44 3.50 1.20 -4.46
N GLY A 45 3.38 1.59 -5.73
CA GLY A 45 3.04 0.66 -6.80
C GLY A 45 1.53 0.46 -6.93
N GLU A 46 1.13 -0.14 -8.05
CA GLU A 46 -0.26 -0.51 -8.27
C GLU A 46 -0.53 -1.89 -7.65
N PRO A 47 -1.67 -2.08 -6.99
CA PRO A 47 -2.05 -3.39 -6.49
C PRO A 47 -2.23 -4.37 -7.66
N GLU A 48 -1.81 -5.61 -7.45
CA GLU A 48 -1.98 -6.68 -8.44
C GLU A 48 -3.48 -6.94 -8.65
N LEU A 49 -3.89 -7.07 -9.91
CA LEU A 49 -5.27 -7.43 -10.25
C LEU A 49 -5.29 -8.87 -10.80
N PRO A 50 -6.20 -9.73 -10.33
CA PRO A 50 -6.33 -11.06 -10.89
C PRO A 50 -6.63 -10.97 -12.40
N PRO A 51 -6.05 -11.84 -13.24
CA PRO A 51 -6.37 -11.86 -14.66
C PRO A 51 -7.87 -12.19 -14.87
N LYS A 52 -8.44 -11.74 -15.99
CA LYS A 52 -9.90 -11.86 -16.27
C LYS A 52 -10.47 -13.27 -16.12
N ASN A 53 -9.66 -14.30 -16.37
CA ASN A 53 -10.04 -15.72 -16.25
C ASN A 53 -9.29 -16.44 -15.11
N ALA A 54 -8.91 -15.70 -14.06
CA ALA A 54 -8.22 -16.26 -12.90
C ALA A 54 -9.05 -17.36 -12.24
N SER A 55 -8.38 -18.43 -11.79
CA SER A 55 -9.00 -19.42 -10.91
C SER A 55 -9.30 -18.80 -9.53
N PRO A 56 -10.21 -19.38 -8.73
CA PRO A 56 -10.46 -18.93 -7.36
C PRO A 56 -9.19 -18.84 -6.52
N ASP A 57 -8.28 -19.81 -6.68
CA ASP A 57 -6.99 -19.81 -5.97
C ASP A 57 -6.09 -18.64 -6.38
N MET A 58 -6.07 -18.28 -7.66
CA MET A 58 -5.31 -17.12 -8.14
C MET A 58 -5.90 -15.82 -7.62
N ILE A 59 -7.22 -15.66 -7.66
CA ILE A 59 -7.92 -14.49 -7.12
C ILE A 59 -7.56 -14.31 -5.64
N ARG A 60 -7.72 -15.37 -4.84
CA ARG A 60 -7.37 -15.37 -3.42
C ARG A 60 -5.89 -15.02 -3.21
N SER A 61 -4.99 -15.63 -3.96
CA SER A 61 -3.55 -15.38 -3.81
C SER A 61 -3.21 -13.91 -4.07
N THR A 62 -3.76 -13.32 -5.13
CA THR A 62 -3.60 -11.91 -5.46
C THR A 62 -4.18 -10.99 -4.38
N GLU A 63 -5.36 -11.31 -3.85
CA GLU A 63 -5.95 -10.56 -2.74
C GLU A 63 -5.07 -10.60 -1.49
N ARG A 64 -4.53 -11.77 -1.13
CA ARG A 64 -3.66 -11.93 0.04
C ARG A 64 -2.30 -11.27 -0.13
N GLN A 65 -1.77 -11.19 -1.35
CA GLN A 65 -0.58 -10.39 -1.68
C GLN A 65 -0.84 -8.91 -1.43
N ASN A 66 -1.95 -8.39 -1.95
CA ASN A 66 -2.34 -6.99 -1.75
C ASN A 66 -2.60 -6.68 -0.27
N GLU A 67 -3.21 -7.59 0.47
CA GLU A 67 -3.41 -7.46 1.91
C GLU A 67 -2.10 -7.45 2.69
N ALA A 68 -1.19 -8.39 2.40
CA ALA A 68 0.12 -8.45 3.04
C ALA A 68 0.91 -7.15 2.85
N SER A 69 0.86 -6.56 1.64
CA SER A 69 1.52 -5.28 1.37
C SER A 69 1.02 -4.14 2.27
N LYS A 70 -0.30 -4.08 2.50
CA LYS A 70 -0.93 -3.09 3.39
C LYS A 70 -0.55 -3.33 4.84
N GLY A 71 -0.59 -4.58 5.30
CA GLY A 71 -0.21 -4.95 6.66
C GLY A 71 1.24 -4.62 6.98
N LEU A 72 2.15 -4.88 6.04
CA LEU A 72 3.57 -4.54 6.16
C LEU A 72 3.79 -3.02 6.21
N ALA A 73 3.13 -2.25 5.34
CA ALA A 73 3.23 -0.79 5.39
C ALA A 73 2.70 -0.22 6.72
N GLN A 74 1.57 -0.74 7.21
CA GLN A 74 1.02 -0.37 8.51
C GLN A 74 1.95 -0.72 9.68
N ALA A 75 2.73 -1.79 9.54
CA ALA A 75 3.74 -2.21 10.52
C ALA A 75 5.04 -1.39 10.46
N GLY A 76 5.18 -0.42 9.55
CA GLY A 76 6.32 0.48 9.50
C GLY A 76 7.35 0.21 8.39
N TYR A 77 7.06 -0.73 7.48
CA TYR A 77 7.95 -1.07 6.37
C TYR A 77 7.70 -0.21 5.13
N ASP A 78 8.75 0.08 4.36
CA ASP A 78 8.62 0.69 3.03
C ASP A 78 8.35 -0.42 2.01
N VAL A 79 7.13 -0.46 1.49
CA VAL A 79 6.64 -1.51 0.59
C VAL A 79 6.32 -0.93 -0.78
N GLU A 80 6.84 -1.58 -1.82
CA GLU A 80 6.47 -1.34 -3.21
C GLU A 80 5.84 -2.61 -3.78
N GLN A 81 4.62 -2.49 -4.31
CA GLN A 81 3.92 -3.56 -5.01
C GLN A 81 4.46 -3.66 -6.44
N LEU A 82 4.88 -4.86 -6.81
CA LEU A 82 5.45 -5.14 -8.11
C LEU A 82 4.42 -5.90 -8.94
N ALA A 83 3.51 -5.14 -9.56
CA ALA A 83 2.48 -5.73 -10.41
C ALA A 83 3.13 -6.62 -11.49
N ASN A 84 2.55 -7.81 -11.70
CA ASN A 84 3.09 -8.82 -12.58
C ASN A 84 3.09 -8.28 -14.01
N SER A 85 4.30 -8.07 -14.51
CA SER A 85 4.51 -7.47 -15.84
C SER A 85 4.29 -8.47 -16.99
N GLY A 86 3.99 -9.74 -16.69
CA GLY A 86 3.85 -10.82 -17.67
C GLY A 86 5.17 -11.19 -18.37
N LYS A 87 6.30 -10.64 -17.92
CA LYS A 87 7.62 -10.89 -18.51
C LYS A 87 8.17 -12.24 -18.07
N LYS A 88 8.91 -12.88 -18.97
CA LYS A 88 9.61 -14.14 -18.69
C LYS A 88 10.80 -13.86 -17.77
N GLY A 89 10.81 -14.45 -16.57
CA GLY A 89 11.86 -14.28 -15.57
C GLY A 89 11.31 -14.37 -14.15
N ALA A 90 12.16 -14.11 -13.15
CA ALA A 90 11.68 -13.91 -11.79
C ALA A 90 10.75 -12.70 -11.74
N ASN A 91 9.55 -12.88 -11.17
CA ASN A 91 8.56 -11.83 -11.01
C ASN A 91 8.20 -11.75 -9.52
N PRO A 92 9.04 -11.10 -8.70
CA PRO A 92 8.76 -10.92 -7.29
C PRO A 92 7.47 -10.13 -7.09
N ASP A 93 6.75 -10.45 -6.03
CA ASP A 93 5.47 -9.81 -5.71
C ASP A 93 5.63 -8.41 -5.11
N LEU A 94 6.66 -8.22 -4.29
CA LEU A 94 6.89 -7.02 -3.50
C LEU A 94 8.37 -6.62 -3.48
N ARG A 95 8.62 -5.37 -3.10
CA ARG A 95 9.91 -4.90 -2.61
C ARG A 95 9.75 -4.25 -1.25
N ILE A 96 10.42 -4.77 -0.24
CA ILE A 96 10.30 -4.37 1.17
C ILE A 96 11.63 -3.79 1.61
N ASN A 97 11.65 -2.53 2.04
CA ASN A 97 12.85 -1.78 2.42
C ASN A 97 13.98 -1.86 1.38
N GLY A 98 13.62 -1.98 0.10
CA GLY A 98 14.56 -2.08 -1.00
C GLY A 98 14.88 -3.50 -1.46
N GLU A 99 14.45 -4.54 -0.75
CA GLU A 99 14.71 -5.95 -1.07
C GLU A 99 13.51 -6.65 -1.71
N LEU A 100 13.74 -7.49 -2.73
CA LEU A 100 12.68 -8.23 -3.42
C LEU A 100 12.14 -9.36 -2.54
N ALA A 101 10.83 -9.56 -2.54
CA ALA A 101 10.17 -10.61 -1.79
C ALA A 101 8.95 -11.19 -2.53
N ASP A 102 8.70 -12.48 -2.31
CA ASP A 102 7.45 -13.13 -2.71
C ASP A 102 6.48 -13.24 -1.54
N VAL A 103 5.18 -13.25 -1.83
CA VAL A 103 4.14 -13.51 -0.83
C VAL A 103 3.63 -14.94 -0.97
N PHE A 104 3.70 -15.70 0.11
CA PHE A 104 3.13 -17.03 0.19
C PHE A 104 2.00 -17.07 1.22
N SER A 105 0.80 -17.42 0.78
CA SER A 105 -0.41 -17.47 1.61
C SER A 105 -0.95 -18.90 1.73
N PRO A 106 -0.40 -19.73 2.64
CA PRO A 106 -0.81 -21.12 2.81
C PRO A 106 -2.23 -21.24 3.34
N ILE A 107 -2.91 -22.32 2.95
CA ILE A 107 -4.20 -22.76 3.50
C ILE A 107 -4.08 -23.99 4.41
N THR A 108 -2.87 -24.57 4.48
CA THR A 108 -2.59 -25.79 5.23
C THR A 108 -2.30 -25.49 6.71
N ASN A 109 -2.57 -26.45 7.58
CA ASN A 109 -2.19 -26.45 8.99
C ASN A 109 -0.90 -27.21 9.28
N SER A 110 -0.14 -27.58 8.25
CA SER A 110 1.11 -28.35 8.40
C SER A 110 2.31 -27.43 8.30
N PRO A 111 3.05 -27.18 9.40
CA PRO A 111 4.26 -26.36 9.39
C PRO A 111 5.34 -26.95 8.46
N ILE A 112 5.45 -28.29 8.43
CA ILE A 112 6.41 -29.02 7.58
C ILE A 112 6.11 -28.78 6.10
N SER A 113 4.83 -28.78 5.71
CA SER A 113 4.43 -28.52 4.32
C SER A 113 4.75 -27.08 3.92
N VAL A 114 4.49 -26.12 4.81
CA VAL A 114 4.85 -24.71 4.60
C VAL A 114 6.36 -24.56 4.43
N LEU A 115 7.14 -25.12 5.35
CA LEU A 115 8.60 -25.04 5.30
C LEU A 115 9.15 -25.65 4.00
N LYS A 116 8.66 -26.83 3.60
CA LYS A 116 9.09 -27.48 2.36
C LYS A 116 8.81 -26.62 1.12
N THR A 117 7.65 -25.95 1.06
CA THR A 117 7.31 -25.04 -0.03
C THR A 117 8.20 -23.80 -0.04
N ILE A 118 8.48 -23.23 1.13
CA ILE A 118 9.38 -22.08 1.29
C ILE A 118 10.79 -22.46 0.84
N THR A 119 11.35 -23.58 1.32
CA THR A 119 12.68 -24.06 0.92
C THR A 119 12.77 -24.20 -0.60
N GLY A 120 11.79 -24.83 -1.25
CA GLY A 120 11.78 -24.95 -2.71
C GLY A 120 11.70 -23.60 -3.45
N LYS A 121 10.99 -22.62 -2.90
CA LYS A 121 10.91 -21.25 -3.47
C LYS A 121 12.20 -20.47 -3.28
N VAL A 122 12.85 -20.57 -2.13
CA VAL A 122 14.13 -19.88 -1.86
C VAL A 122 15.24 -20.43 -2.75
N GLU A 123 15.29 -21.75 -2.93
CA GLU A 123 16.28 -22.39 -3.79
C GLU A 123 16.13 -22.02 -5.28
N THR A 124 14.95 -21.58 -5.72
CA THR A 124 14.64 -21.40 -7.15
C THR A 124 14.27 -19.98 -7.57
N GLN A 125 13.78 -19.12 -6.68
CA GLN A 125 13.02 -17.92 -7.06
C GLN A 125 13.37 -16.66 -6.25
N ALA A 126 13.30 -16.68 -4.91
CA ALA A 126 13.39 -15.45 -4.10
C ALA A 126 14.16 -15.62 -2.79
N SER A 127 15.04 -14.67 -2.47
CA SER A 127 15.81 -14.67 -1.21
C SER A 127 14.94 -14.36 0.03
N ASN A 128 13.83 -13.64 -0.15
CA ASN A 128 12.93 -13.24 0.92
C ASN A 128 11.50 -13.71 0.62
N ILE A 129 10.82 -14.26 1.62
CA ILE A 129 9.43 -14.72 1.51
C ILE A 129 8.62 -14.16 2.68
N VAL A 130 7.55 -13.46 2.36
CA VAL A 130 6.51 -13.06 3.31
C VAL A 130 5.51 -14.20 3.42
N VAL A 131 5.34 -14.76 4.60
CA VAL A 131 4.34 -15.80 4.86
C VAL A 131 3.10 -15.15 5.46
N ASN A 132 2.01 -15.10 4.70
CA ASN A 132 0.72 -14.60 5.17
C ASN A 132 -0.16 -15.76 5.65
N LEU A 133 -0.35 -15.87 6.97
CA LEU A 133 -1.12 -16.94 7.60
C LEU A 133 -2.63 -16.68 7.65
N ALA A 134 -3.16 -15.64 7.00
CA ALA A 134 -4.58 -15.27 7.07
C ALA A 134 -5.56 -16.41 6.72
N ASP A 135 -5.17 -17.32 5.83
CA ASP A 135 -5.97 -18.49 5.43
C ASP A 135 -5.48 -19.81 6.06
N SER A 136 -4.47 -19.75 6.92
CA SER A 136 -3.86 -20.92 7.55
C SER A 136 -4.33 -21.06 9.01
N PRO A 137 -4.58 -22.29 9.49
CA PRO A 137 -4.83 -22.53 10.92
C PRO A 137 -3.56 -22.41 11.79
N LEU A 138 -2.39 -22.19 11.19
CA LEU A 138 -1.13 -22.09 11.89
C LEU A 138 -1.05 -20.82 12.74
N THR A 139 -0.41 -20.94 13.89
CA THR A 139 -0.02 -19.81 14.74
C THR A 139 1.51 -19.71 14.79
N PHE A 140 2.02 -18.63 15.38
CA PHE A 140 3.46 -18.40 15.50
C PHE A 140 4.17 -19.34 16.50
N ASP A 141 3.43 -20.06 17.36
CA ASP A 141 3.96 -20.92 18.42
C ASP A 141 4.15 -22.39 18.01
N GLN A 142 4.14 -22.68 16.70
CA GLN A 142 4.22 -24.03 16.13
C GLN A 142 5.65 -24.58 16.05
#